data_AF-A0AAN7UCY6-F1
#
_entry.id   AF-A0AAN7UCY6-F1
#
_cell.length_a   1.000
_cell.length_b   1.000
_cell.length_c   1.000
_cell.angle_alpha   90.00
_cell.angle_beta   90.00
_cell.angle_gamma   90.00
#
_symmetry.space_group_name_H-M   'P 1'
#
loop_
_entity.id
_entity.type
_entity.pdbx_description
1 polymer ?
#
loop_
_entity_poly.entity_id
_entity_poly.type
_entity_poly.pdbx_seq_one_letter_code
_entity_poly.pdbx_strand_id
1 'polypeptide(L)'
;MQHITDGLQDTHLSAQEMIDNLMTSQRIPRDDPDRIRERLDSCLKRLRLTTLLYSAIIQRRLKTLPPLITEQAPPVARRLDEVYPLLKSLPHRFGEVACAFYDLDTGAIDEAMDSCFFDAFAAAEMLKAPWTGTQDKFTEWADKFQVGIKKPD
;
A
#
# COMPACT_ATOMS: atom_id res chain seq x y z
N MET A 1 -53.16 -23.76 4.54
CA MET A 1 -52.62 -22.89 5.62
C MET A 1 -51.09 -22.78 5.54
N GLN A 2 -50.34 -23.83 5.22
CA GLN A 2 -48.86 -23.80 5.07
C GLN A 2 -48.34 -22.85 3.96
N HIS A 3 -48.98 -22.84 2.79
CA HIS A 3 -48.51 -22.12 1.60
C HIS A 3 -48.56 -20.59 1.69
N ILE A 4 -49.38 -20.05 2.60
CA ILE A 4 -49.52 -18.60 2.83
C ILE A 4 -48.42 -18.12 3.79
N THR A 5 -47.98 -18.99 4.70
CA THR A 5 -46.93 -18.67 5.69
C THR A 5 -45.55 -18.61 5.05
N ASP A 6 -45.25 -19.49 4.09
CA ASP A 6 -43.98 -19.47 3.33
C ASP A 6 -43.87 -18.19 2.47
N GLY A 7 -44.93 -17.82 1.74
CA GLY A 7 -44.91 -16.60 0.92
C GLY A 7 -44.75 -15.32 1.75
N LEU A 8 -45.29 -15.26 2.97
CA LEU A 8 -45.13 -14.13 3.89
C LEU A 8 -43.71 -14.07 4.50
N GLN A 9 -43.07 -15.21 4.73
CA GLN A 9 -41.69 -15.27 5.22
C GLN A 9 -40.68 -14.84 4.15
N ASP A 10 -40.85 -15.28 2.90
CA ASP A 10 -40.01 -14.84 1.78
C ASP A 10 -40.13 -13.33 1.53
N THR A 11 -41.34 -12.79 1.62
CA THR A 11 -41.56 -11.34 1.44
C THR A 11 -40.93 -10.53 2.56
N HIS A 12 -40.95 -11.03 3.80
CA HIS A 12 -40.33 -10.37 4.95
C HIS A 12 -38.80 -10.46 4.91
N LEU A 13 -38.22 -11.59 4.49
CA LEU A 13 -36.78 -11.70 4.23
C LEU A 13 -36.33 -10.72 3.13
N SER A 14 -37.08 -10.65 2.03
CA SER A 14 -36.80 -9.75 0.92
C SER A 14 -36.88 -8.26 1.31
N ALA A 15 -37.89 -7.88 2.10
CA ALA A 15 -38.01 -6.52 2.61
C ALA A 15 -36.87 -6.17 3.59
N GLN A 16 -36.47 -7.11 4.44
CA GLN A 16 -35.33 -6.91 5.34
C GLN A 16 -34.01 -6.80 4.58
N GLU A 17 -33.79 -7.60 3.54
CA GLU A 17 -32.62 -7.47 2.66
C GLU A 17 -32.60 -6.13 1.92
N MET A 18 -33.76 -5.64 1.47
CA MET A 18 -33.88 -4.33 0.84
C MET A 18 -33.57 -3.19 1.81
N ILE A 19 -34.06 -3.28 3.06
CA ILE A 19 -33.77 -2.31 4.12
C ILE A 19 -32.30 -2.37 4.51
N ASP A 20 -31.73 -3.56 4.67
CA ASP A 20 -30.32 -3.74 4.96
C ASP A 20 -29.46 -3.15 3.82
N ASN A 21 -29.81 -3.38 2.56
CA ASN A 21 -29.13 -2.77 1.41
C ASN A 21 -29.24 -1.25 1.40
N LEU A 22 -30.38 -0.69 1.81
CA LEU A 22 -30.61 0.76 1.89
C LEU A 22 -29.86 1.42 3.07
N MET A 23 -29.77 0.71 4.20
CA MET A 23 -29.17 1.20 5.45
C MET A 23 -27.66 0.94 5.52
N THR A 24 -27.11 0.20 4.56
CA THR A 24 -25.70 -0.15 4.51
C THR A 24 -24.93 0.81 3.61
N SER A 25 -24.34 1.84 4.22
CA SER A 25 -23.32 2.70 3.63
C SER A 25 -22.27 1.87 2.87
N GLN A 26 -21.96 2.23 1.61
CA GLN A 26 -20.94 1.63 0.71
C GLN A 26 -20.14 0.46 1.32
N ARG A 27 -20.67 -0.77 1.19
CA ARG A 27 -19.94 -2.00 1.56
C ARG A 27 -19.59 -2.78 0.30
N ILE A 28 -18.44 -3.46 0.35
CA ILE A 28 -18.05 -4.43 -0.67
C ILE A 28 -19.16 -5.49 -0.78
N PRO A 29 -19.74 -5.72 -1.97
CA PRO A 29 -20.76 -6.75 -2.18
C PRO A 29 -20.33 -8.13 -1.67
N ARG A 30 -21.29 -8.99 -1.29
CA ARG A 30 -20.96 -10.35 -0.81
C ARG A 30 -20.21 -11.16 -1.85
N ASP A 31 -20.65 -11.09 -3.10
CA ASP A 31 -20.06 -11.85 -4.21
C ASP A 31 -18.73 -11.26 -4.72
N ASP A 32 -18.39 -10.02 -4.32
CA ASP A 32 -17.15 -9.33 -4.69
C ASP A 32 -16.77 -9.49 -6.17
N PRO A 33 -17.67 -9.17 -7.12
CA PRO A 33 -17.42 -9.42 -8.54
C PRO A 33 -16.12 -8.76 -9.02
N ASP A 34 -15.79 -7.65 -8.38
CA ASP A 34 -14.64 -6.81 -8.64
C ASP A 34 -13.39 -7.19 -7.84
N ARG A 35 -13.44 -8.21 -6.97
CA ARG A 35 -12.31 -8.69 -6.15
C ARG A 35 -11.65 -7.59 -5.32
N ILE A 36 -12.46 -6.71 -4.71
CA ILE A 36 -11.99 -5.61 -3.88
C ILE A 36 -11.34 -6.15 -2.59
N ARG A 37 -11.85 -7.25 -2.02
CA ARG A 37 -11.24 -7.86 -0.82
C ARG A 37 -9.82 -8.34 -1.09
N GLU A 38 -9.59 -8.94 -2.25
CA GLU A 38 -8.25 -9.40 -2.63
C GLU A 38 -7.27 -8.23 -2.86
N ARG A 39 -7.76 -7.14 -3.47
CA ARG A 39 -6.98 -5.90 -3.61
C ARG A 39 -6.63 -5.32 -2.25
N LEU A 40 -7.59 -5.30 -1.32
CA LEU A 40 -7.36 -4.83 0.04
C LEU A 40 -6.29 -5.68 0.75
N ASP A 41 -6.39 -7.01 0.67
CA ASP A 41 -5.39 -7.91 1.25
C ASP A 41 -3.99 -7.68 0.67
N SER A 42 -3.89 -7.53 -0.65
CA SER A 42 -2.65 -7.19 -1.34
C SER A 42 -2.10 -5.83 -0.88
N CYS A 43 -2.97 -4.82 -0.81
CA CYS A 43 -2.64 -3.49 -0.33
C CYS A 43 -2.09 -3.52 1.11
N LEU A 44 -2.77 -4.17 2.04
CA LEU A 44 -2.35 -4.27 3.44
C LEU A 44 -0.98 -4.96 3.57
N LYS A 45 -0.74 -6.03 2.80
CA LYS A 45 0.57 -6.70 2.76
C LYS A 45 1.67 -5.74 2.29
N ARG A 46 1.43 -5.01 1.20
CA ARG A 46 2.39 -4.06 0.62
C ARG A 46 2.61 -2.84 1.54
N LEU A 47 1.57 -2.31 2.19
CA LEU A 47 1.69 -1.24 3.20
C LEU A 47 2.55 -1.66 4.39
N ARG A 48 2.39 -2.91 4.86
CA ARG A 48 3.24 -3.47 5.92
C ARG A 48 4.70 -3.57 5.48
N LEU A 49 4.95 -4.00 4.25
CA LEU A 49 6.30 -3.98 3.68
C LEU A 49 6.86 -2.55 3.62
N THR A 50 6.08 -1.55 3.21
CA THR A 50 6.52 -0.14 3.18
C THR A 50 6.86 0.38 4.59
N THR A 51 6.14 -0.05 5.63
CA THR A 51 6.49 0.28 7.02
C THR A 51 7.84 -0.32 7.42
N LEU A 52 8.12 -1.55 6.99
CA LEU A 52 9.44 -2.18 7.18
C LEU A 52 10.54 -1.42 6.42
N LEU A 53 10.25 -0.93 5.21
CA LEU A 53 11.15 -0.09 4.43
C LEU A 53 11.57 1.17 5.20
N TYR A 54 10.62 1.93 5.74
CA TYR A 54 10.94 3.11 6.56
C TYR A 54 11.83 2.74 7.73
N SER A 55 11.49 1.68 8.47
CA SER A 55 12.26 1.23 9.62
C SER A 55 13.69 0.85 9.23
N ALA A 56 13.85 0.13 8.12
CA ALA A 56 15.15 -0.32 7.63
C ALA A 56 15.99 0.84 7.08
N ILE A 57 15.39 1.79 6.33
CA ILE A 57 16.06 3.03 5.88
C ILE A 57 16.57 3.83 7.08
N ILE A 58 15.72 4.05 8.09
CA ILE A 58 16.11 4.81 9.29
C ILE A 58 17.33 4.14 9.95
N GLN A 59 17.29 2.83 10.14
CA GLN A 59 18.33 2.10 10.87
C GLN A 59 19.64 1.94 10.07
N ARG A 60 19.57 1.77 8.75
CA ARG A 60 20.71 1.31 7.92
C ARG A 60 21.23 2.37 6.95
N ARG A 61 20.48 3.46 6.75
CA ARG A 61 20.86 4.57 5.87
C ARG A 61 20.89 5.89 6.63
N LEU A 62 19.85 6.27 7.35
CA LEU A 62 19.84 7.57 8.02
C LEU A 62 20.76 7.61 9.26
N LYS A 63 20.70 6.59 10.13
CA LYS A 63 21.57 6.51 11.31
C LYS A 63 23.05 6.25 11.00
N THR A 64 23.37 5.84 9.78
CA THR A 64 24.72 5.51 9.31
C THR A 64 25.28 6.56 8.35
N LEU A 65 24.63 7.73 8.26
CA LEU A 65 25.07 8.80 7.39
C LEU A 65 26.51 9.23 7.74
N PRO A 66 27.40 9.34 6.73
CA PRO A 66 28.72 9.88 6.95
C PRO A 66 28.63 11.39 7.27
N PRO A 67 29.64 11.96 7.94
CA PRO A 67 29.71 13.40 8.16
C PRO A 67 29.65 14.19 6.84
N LEU A 68 28.67 15.06 6.70
CA LEU A 68 28.40 15.86 5.49
C LEU A 68 29.36 17.05 5.30
N ILE A 69 30.54 16.99 5.94
CA ILE A 69 31.61 18.01 5.87
C ILE A 69 32.80 17.47 5.04
N THR A 70 32.70 16.24 4.54
CA THR A 70 33.75 15.54 3.80
C THR A 70 33.54 15.64 2.28
N GLU A 71 34.55 15.28 1.47
CA GLU A 71 34.43 15.23 -0.01
C GLU A 71 33.33 14.27 -0.52
N GLN A 72 32.83 13.38 0.34
CA GLN A 72 31.69 12.49 0.05
C GLN A 72 30.33 13.16 0.29
N ALA A 73 30.30 14.38 0.81
CA ALA A 73 29.07 15.11 1.08
C ALA A 73 28.22 15.40 -0.17
N PRO A 74 28.78 15.81 -1.33
CA PRO A 74 27.97 16.12 -2.51
C PRO A 74 27.14 14.95 -3.07
N PRO A 75 27.69 13.72 -3.28
CA PRO A 75 26.89 12.60 -3.78
C PRO A 75 25.88 12.07 -2.75
N VAL A 76 26.24 12.09 -1.46
CA VAL A 76 25.33 11.67 -0.37
C VAL A 76 24.16 12.64 -0.25
N ALA A 77 24.43 13.95 -0.22
CA ALA A 77 23.41 14.99 -0.13
C ALA A 77 22.48 14.94 -1.34
N ARG A 78 23.03 14.86 -2.56
CA ARG A 78 22.24 14.74 -3.79
C ARG A 78 21.29 13.54 -3.74
N ARG A 79 21.78 12.37 -3.31
CA ARG A 79 20.95 11.17 -3.19
C ARG A 79 19.82 11.34 -2.17
N LEU A 80 20.08 12.05 -1.07
CA LEU A 80 19.06 12.38 -0.08
C LEU A 80 18.02 13.38 -0.62
N ASP A 81 18.47 14.39 -1.36
CA ASP A 81 17.59 15.40 -1.97
C ASP A 81 16.67 14.78 -3.03
N GLU A 82 17.17 13.80 -3.80
CA GLU A 82 16.38 13.10 -4.80
C GLU A 82 15.36 12.13 -4.15
N VAL A 83 15.71 11.44 -3.04
CA VAL A 83 14.81 10.45 -2.41
C VAL A 83 13.79 11.06 -1.46
N TYR A 84 14.10 12.22 -0.86
CA TYR A 84 13.24 12.86 0.14
C TYR A 84 11.83 13.18 -0.39
N PRO A 85 11.64 13.71 -1.61
CA PRO A 85 10.31 13.93 -2.18
C PRO A 85 9.46 12.66 -2.24
N LEU A 86 10.06 11.51 -2.59
CA LEU A 86 9.36 10.21 -2.63
C LEU A 86 8.96 9.74 -1.22
N LEU A 87 9.88 9.85 -0.25
CA LEU A 87 9.57 9.49 1.13
C LEU A 87 8.51 10.41 1.76
N LYS A 88 8.43 11.66 1.30
CA LYS A 88 7.46 12.66 1.74
C LYS A 88 6.09 12.49 1.09
N SER A 89 6.02 12.03 -0.17
CA SER A 89 4.75 11.80 -0.88
C SER A 89 4.02 10.55 -0.39
N LEU A 90 4.75 9.51 0.02
CA LEU A 90 4.18 8.22 0.41
C LEU A 90 3.03 8.29 1.45
N PRO A 91 3.12 9.05 2.56
CA PRO A 91 2.01 9.19 3.50
C PRO A 91 0.75 9.81 2.88
N HIS A 92 0.90 10.72 1.92
CA HIS A 92 -0.23 11.30 1.20
C HIS A 92 -0.90 10.23 0.32
N ARG A 93 -0.11 9.43 -0.39
CA ARG A 93 -0.60 8.34 -1.23
C ARG A 93 -1.34 7.25 -0.45
N PHE A 94 -0.97 6.99 0.80
CA PHE A 94 -1.75 6.09 1.65
C PHE A 94 -3.18 6.61 1.87
N GLY A 95 -3.35 7.94 1.95
CA GLY A 95 -4.65 8.59 2.00
C GLY A 95 -5.44 8.40 0.70
N GLU A 96 -4.79 8.60 -0.45
CA GLU A 96 -5.41 8.39 -1.78
C GLU A 96 -5.90 6.95 -1.94
N VAL A 97 -5.08 5.96 -1.57
CA VAL A 97 -5.46 4.55 -1.58
C VAL A 97 -6.66 4.29 -0.67
N ALA A 98 -6.66 4.84 0.55
CA ALA A 98 -7.78 4.68 1.47
C ALA A 98 -9.08 5.28 0.91
N CYS A 99 -9.03 6.48 0.32
CA CYS A 99 -10.18 7.11 -0.33
C CYS A 99 -10.74 6.23 -1.45
N ALA A 100 -9.88 5.71 -2.34
CA ALA A 100 -10.31 4.83 -3.42
C ALA A 100 -11.01 3.55 -2.91
N PHE A 101 -10.51 2.97 -1.80
CA PHE A 101 -11.18 1.84 -1.15
C PHE A 101 -12.53 2.19 -0.52
N TYR A 102 -12.69 3.40 0.05
CA TYR A 102 -13.99 3.84 0.56
C TYR A 102 -15.01 4.06 -0.55
N ASP A 103 -14.55 4.57 -1.70
CA ASP A 103 -15.41 4.82 -2.87
C ASP A 103 -15.74 3.55 -3.67
N LEU A 104 -15.06 2.43 -3.36
CA LEU A 104 -15.18 1.14 -4.06
C LEU A 104 -14.84 1.24 -5.57
N ASP A 105 -14.07 2.24 -5.96
CA ASP A 105 -13.64 2.45 -7.35
C ASP A 105 -12.40 1.60 -7.65
N THR A 106 -12.59 0.49 -8.37
CA THR A 106 -11.52 -0.44 -8.71
C THR A 106 -10.41 0.18 -9.55
N GLY A 107 -10.75 1.10 -10.47
CA GLY A 107 -9.79 1.80 -11.31
C GLY A 107 -8.93 2.73 -10.48
N ALA A 108 -9.55 3.53 -9.61
CA ALA A 108 -8.85 4.41 -8.69
C ALA A 108 -8.00 3.62 -7.67
N ILE A 109 -8.49 2.46 -7.19
CA ILE A 109 -7.73 1.57 -6.30
C ILE A 109 -6.45 1.10 -6.99
N ASP A 110 -6.58 0.57 -8.22
CA ASP A 110 -5.44 0.02 -8.95
C ASP A 110 -4.40 1.13 -9.25
N GLU A 111 -4.84 2.31 -9.69
CA GLU A 111 -3.96 3.47 -9.95
C GLU A 111 -3.27 4.00 -8.68
N ALA A 112 -4.02 4.17 -7.59
CA ALA A 112 -3.49 4.66 -6.32
C ALA A 112 -2.49 3.66 -5.72
N MET A 113 -2.79 2.36 -5.78
CA MET A 113 -1.87 1.31 -5.35
C MET A 113 -0.59 1.32 -6.18
N ASP A 114 -0.69 1.34 -7.50
CA ASP A 114 0.48 1.34 -8.37
C ASP A 114 1.37 2.56 -8.11
N SER A 115 0.78 3.75 -8.03
CA SER A 115 1.51 4.98 -7.69
C SER A 115 2.17 4.92 -6.31
N CYS A 116 1.45 4.44 -5.30
CA CYS A 116 1.95 4.34 -3.93
C CYS A 116 3.15 3.40 -3.82
N PHE A 117 3.03 2.20 -4.39
CA PHE A 117 4.04 1.17 -4.23
C PHE A 117 5.19 1.32 -5.23
N PHE A 118 4.98 2.01 -6.35
CA PHE A 118 6.06 2.45 -7.23
C PHE A 118 6.99 3.43 -6.51
N ASP A 119 6.45 4.44 -5.81
CA ASP A 119 7.27 5.38 -5.04
C ASP A 119 8.07 4.67 -3.94
N ALA A 120 7.46 3.69 -3.25
CA ALA A 120 8.15 2.88 -2.25
C ALA A 120 9.28 2.03 -2.88
N PHE A 121 9.03 1.45 -4.05
CA PHE A 121 10.03 0.71 -4.81
C PHE A 121 11.20 1.61 -5.23
N ALA A 122 10.91 2.80 -5.78
CA ALA A 122 11.90 3.77 -6.22
C ALA A 122 12.76 4.26 -5.04
N ALA A 123 12.13 4.57 -3.90
CA ALA A 123 12.86 4.95 -2.69
C ALA A 123 13.79 3.84 -2.19
N ALA A 124 13.35 2.58 -2.24
CA ALA A 124 14.18 1.43 -1.89
C ALA A 124 15.37 1.27 -2.84
N GLU A 125 15.17 1.46 -4.15
CA GLU A 125 16.25 1.37 -5.15
C GLU A 125 17.30 2.46 -4.93
N MET A 126 16.87 3.71 -4.76
CA MET A 126 17.78 4.85 -4.56
C MET A 126 18.64 4.70 -3.29
N LEU A 127 18.09 4.06 -2.26
CA LEU A 127 18.78 3.85 -0.99
C LEU A 127 19.41 2.47 -0.86
N LYS A 128 19.34 1.62 -1.88
CA LYS A 128 19.82 0.23 -1.84
C LYS A 128 21.31 0.11 -1.56
N ALA A 129 22.13 0.94 -2.22
CA ALA A 129 23.56 0.94 -2.02
C ALA A 129 23.95 1.60 -0.67
N PRO A 130 24.92 1.04 0.08
CA PRO A 130 25.44 1.70 1.28
C PRO A 130 26.13 3.03 0.92
N TRP A 131 26.39 3.87 1.92
CA TRP A 131 27.14 5.12 1.70
C TRP A 131 28.60 4.88 1.36
N THR A 132 29.15 3.77 1.87
CA THR A 132 30.52 3.32 1.62
C THR A 132 30.50 1.82 1.31
N GLY A 133 31.33 1.41 0.33
CA GLY A 133 31.37 0.03 -0.15
C GLY A 133 30.28 -0.28 -1.19
N THR A 134 30.14 -1.55 -1.53
CA THR A 134 29.30 -2.01 -2.66
C THR A 134 28.04 -2.76 -2.22
N GLN A 135 28.05 -3.44 -1.06
CA GLN A 135 26.93 -4.26 -0.60
C GLN A 135 26.92 -4.39 0.93
N ASP A 136 25.73 -4.40 1.52
CA ASP A 136 25.51 -4.75 2.93
C ASP A 136 24.23 -5.60 3.11
N LYS A 137 23.94 -5.97 4.37
CA LYS A 137 22.70 -6.73 4.69
C LYS A 137 21.42 -6.00 4.28
N PHE A 138 21.44 -4.66 4.19
CA PHE A 138 20.28 -3.90 3.73
C PHE A 138 20.14 -3.99 2.22
N THR A 139 21.24 -4.02 1.45
CA THR A 139 21.21 -4.24 0.00
C THR A 139 20.45 -5.54 -0.35
N GLU A 140 20.82 -6.65 0.28
CA GLU A 140 20.14 -7.95 0.07
C GLU A 140 18.67 -7.94 0.55
N TRP A 141 18.39 -7.23 1.64
CA TRP A 141 17.03 -7.07 2.12
C TRP A 141 16.18 -6.23 1.16
N ALA A 142 16.76 -5.17 0.58
CA ALA A 142 16.10 -4.30 -0.38
C ALA A 142 15.75 -5.07 -1.66
N ASP A 143 16.60 -5.98 -2.12
CA ASP A 143 16.28 -6.90 -3.23
C ASP A 143 15.02 -7.73 -2.94
N LYS A 144 14.93 -8.33 -1.75
CA LYS A 144 13.77 -9.12 -1.33
C LYS A 144 12.51 -8.26 -1.18
N PHE A 145 12.66 -7.07 -0.62
CA PHE A 145 11.59 -6.09 -0.52
C PHE A 145 11.05 -5.71 -1.90
N GLN A 146 11.94 -5.43 -2.85
CA GLN A 146 11.60 -5.06 -4.22
C GLN A 146 10.84 -6.16 -4.97
N VAL A 147 11.13 -7.43 -4.71
CA VAL A 147 10.32 -8.54 -5.22
C VAL A 147 8.95 -8.57 -4.54
N GLY A 148 8.90 -8.44 -3.22
CA GLY A 148 7.65 -8.52 -2.46
C GLY A 148 6.70 -7.33 -2.64
N ILE A 149 7.21 -6.15 -3.00
CA ILE A 149 6.40 -4.94 -3.20
C ILE A 149 5.82 -4.84 -4.61
N LYS A 150 6.29 -5.64 -5.56
CA LYS A 150 5.69 -5.72 -6.90
C LYS A 150 4.31 -6.36 -6.82
N LYS A 151 3.45 -6.02 -7.77
CA LYS A 151 2.13 -6.63 -7.90
C LYS A 151 2.34 -8.15 -8.08
N PRO A 152 1.67 -9.01 -7.30
CA PRO A 152 1.67 -10.44 -7.56
C PRO A 152 1.12 -10.69 -8.97
N ASP A 153 1.79 -11.54 -9.74
CA ASP A 153 1.29 -12.00 -11.05
C ASP A 153 -0.08 -12.71 -10.92
#